data_AF-A0A928I9K6-F1
#
_entry.id   AF-A0A928I9K6-F1
#
_cell.length_a   1.000
_cell.length_b   1.000
_cell.length_c   1.000
_cell.angle_alpha   90.00
_cell.angle_beta   90.00
_cell.angle_gamma   90.00
#
_symmetry.space_group_name_H-M   'P 1'
#
loop_
_entity.id
_entity.type
_entity.pdbx_description
1 polymer ?
#
loop_
_entity_poly.entity_id
_entity_poly.type
_entity_poly.pdbx_seq_one_letter_code
_entity_poly.pdbx_strand_id
1 'polypeptide(L)' 'MTVELKKPHPCGTKLFKILRVGSVCRVVCEGCGRDMDIDRLKLEKAIKRTFPAPENASKN' A
#
# COMPACT_ATOMS: atom_id res chain seq x y z
N MET A 1 6.66 0.85 -2.71
CA MET A 1 5.93 -0.42 -2.89
C MET A 1 4.44 -0.13 -2.97
N THR A 2 3.78 -0.52 -4.05
CA THR A 2 2.34 -0.24 -4.26
C THR A 2 1.54 -1.51 -4.05
N VAL A 3 0.41 -1.42 -3.36
CA VAL A 3 -0.46 -2.54 -3.01
C VAL A 3 -1.89 -2.23 -3.38
N GLU A 4 -2.60 -3.25 -3.86
CA GLU A 4 -4.04 -3.20 -4.06
C GLU A 4 -4.74 -3.76 -2.82
N LEU A 5 -5.59 -2.94 -2.19
CA LEU A 5 -6.43 -3.40 -1.09
C LEU A 5 -7.77 -3.93 -1.61
N LYS A 6 -8.31 -4.94 -0.91
CA LYS A 6 -9.64 -5.49 -1.15
C LYS A 6 -10.74 -4.44 -0.91
N LYS A 7 -10.57 -3.64 0.14
CA LYS A 7 -11.48 -2.54 0.44
C LYS A 7 -11.10 -1.32 -0.40
N PRO A 8 -12.04 -0.73 -1.16
CA PRO A 8 -11.79 0.53 -1.83
C PRO A 8 -11.64 1.65 -0.80
N HIS A 9 -10.76 2.60 -1.11
CA HIS A 9 -10.74 3.88 -0.42
C HIS A 9 -12.08 4.58 -0.64
N PRO A 10 -12.59 5.41 0.29
CA PRO A 10 -13.76 6.26 0.06
C PRO A 10 -13.69 7.14 -1.21
N CYS A 11 -12.51 7.33 -1.80
CA CYS A 11 -12.35 8.02 -3.08
C CYS A 11 -12.55 7.11 -4.32
N GLY A 12 -12.84 5.82 -4.17
CA GLY A 12 -13.03 4.86 -5.26
C GLY A 12 -11.76 4.12 -5.71
N THR A 13 -10.57 4.60 -5.33
CA THR A 13 -9.28 3.97 -5.67
C THR A 13 -8.96 2.80 -4.73
N LYS A 14 -8.38 1.74 -5.28
CA LYS A 14 -7.94 0.55 -4.52
C LYS A 14 -6.42 0.45 -4.37
N LEU A 15 -5.69 1.39 -4.97
CA LEU A 15 -4.24 1.47 -4.97
C LEU A 15 -3.75 2.30 -3.79
N PHE A 16 -2.85 1.71 -3.04
CA PHE A 16 -2.20 2.32 -1.89
C PHE A 16 -0.70 2.13 -2.00
N LYS A 17 0.06 3.18 -1.70
CA LYS A 17 1.51 3.15 -1.69
C LYS A 17 1.99 3.11 -0.24
N ILE A 18 2.77 2.09 0.09
CA ILE A 18 3.33 1.95 1.43
C ILE A 18 4.51 2.92 1.54
N LEU A 19 4.43 3.84 2.49
CA LEU A 19 5.48 4.80 2.81
C LEU A 19 6.43 4.24 3.88
N ARG A 20 5.86 3.70 4.95
CA ARG A 20 6.62 3.15 6.09
C ARG A 20 6.03 1.83 6.53
N VAL A 21 6.90 0.85 6.79
CA VAL A 21 6.54 -0.44 7.41
C VAL A 21 7.14 -0.48 8.81
N GLY A 22 6.29 -0.72 9.81
CA GLY A 22 6.65 -0.86 11.21
C GLY A 22 5.59 -1.68 11.93
N SER A 23 5.37 -1.47 13.24
CA SER A 23 4.22 -2.03 13.95
C SER A 23 2.90 -1.56 13.34
N VAL A 24 2.88 -0.30 12.90
CA VAL A 24 1.82 0.31 12.12
C VAL A 24 2.40 0.71 10.76
N CYS A 25 1.71 0.35 9.69
CA CYS A 25 2.11 0.66 8.33
C CYS A 25 1.46 1.97 7.90
N ARG A 26 2.26 2.95 7.49
CA ARG A 26 1.74 4.18 6.90
C ARG A 26 1.59 3.98 5.39
N VAL A 27 0.36 4.09 4.90
CA VAL A 27 0.01 3.94 3.49
C VAL A 27 -0.58 5.23 2.98
N VAL A 28 -0.28 5.61 1.74
CA VAL A 28 -0.87 6.76 1.06
C VAL A 28 -1.74 6.29 -0.09
N CYS A 29 -2.94 6.82 -0.21
CA CYS A 29 -3.82 6.52 -1.33
C CYS A 29 -3.30 7.23 -2.59
N GLU A 30 -3.04 6.48 -3.67
CA GLU A 30 -2.51 7.07 -4.92
C GLU A 30 -3.58 7.88 -5.68
N GLY A 31 -4.86 7.69 -5.38
CA GLY A 31 -5.96 8.42 -6.03
C GLY A 31 -6.28 9.79 -5.40
N CYS A 32 -6.01 9.97 -4.10
CA CYS A 32 -6.37 11.21 -3.40
C CYS A 32 -5.24 11.79 -2.53
N GLY A 33 -4.08 11.11 -2.45
CA GLY A 33 -2.91 11.59 -1.69
C GLY A 33 -3.07 11.53 -0.18
N ARG A 34 -4.19 11.00 0.35
CA ARG A 34 -4.39 10.85 1.80
C ARG A 34 -3.51 9.73 2.36
N ASP A 35 -2.73 10.06 3.37
CA ASP A 35 -2.04 9.07 4.16
C ASP A 35 -2.91 8.58 5.33
N MET A 36 -2.76 7.30 5.64
CA MET A 36 -3.44 6.63 6.74
C MET A 36 -2.49 5.63 7.37
N ASP A 37 -2.56 5.52 8.67
CA ASP A 37 -1.94 4.46 9.44
C ASP A 37 -2.87 3.24 9.52
N ILE A 38 -2.34 2.07 9.17
CA ILE A 38 -3.06 0.79 9.26
C ILE A 38 -2.18 -0.21 9.99
N ASP A 39 -2.77 -0.93 10.96
CA ASP A 39 -2.11 -2.06 11.62
C ASP A 39 -1.61 -3.07 10.59
N ARG A 40 -0.39 -3.55 10.77
CA ARG A 40 0.20 -4.57 9.89
C ARG A 40 -0.74 -5.77 9.68
N LEU A 41 -1.34 -6.29 10.75
CA LEU A 41 -2.23 -7.46 10.69
C LEU A 41 -3.49 -7.21 9.85
N LYS A 42 -4.04 -5.98 9.91
CA LYS A 42 -5.18 -5.59 9.09
C LYS A 42 -4.75 -5.37 7.64
N LEU A 43 -3.59 -4.76 7.42
CA LEU A 43 -3.04 -4.53 6.08
C LEU A 43 -2.82 -5.85 5.36
N GLU A 44 -2.16 -6.82 5.99
CA GLU A 44 -1.88 -8.13 5.39
C GLU A 44 -3.17 -8.89 4.99
N LYS A 45 -4.23 -8.82 5.81
CA LYS A 45 -5.54 -9.40 5.46
C LYS A 45 -6.28 -8.63 4.36
N ALA A 46 -6.10 -7.31 4.32
CA ALA A 46 -6.75 -6.42 3.37
C ALA A 46 -6.04 -6.37 2.02
N ILE A 47 -4.75 -6.71 1.94
CA ILE A 47 -4.02 -6.80 0.67
C ILE A 47 -4.66 -7.87 -0.21
N LYS A 48 -5.01 -7.48 -1.43
CA LYS A 48 -5.50 -8.39 -2.47
C LYS A 48 -4.37 -8.81 -3.38
N ARG A 49 -3.57 -7.84 -3.82
CA ARG A 49 -2.43 -8.02 -4.71
C ARG A 49 -1.35 -7.03 -4.30
N THR A 50 -0.11 -7.48 -4.27
CA THR A 50 1.04 -6.59 -4.15
C THR A 50 1.58 -6.37 -5.57
N PHE A 51 1.88 -5.12 -5.90
CA PHE A 51 2.64 -4.82 -7.09
C PHE A 51 4.09 -4.64 -6.63
N PRO A 52 4.97 -5.63 -6.87
CA PRO A 52 6.39 -5.34 -6.78
C PRO A 52 6.64 -4.17 -7.73
N ALA A 53 7.35 -3.15 -7.25
CA ALA A 53 7.87 -2.13 -8.17
C ALA A 53 8.65 -2.87 -9.28
N PRO A 54 8.64 -2.39 -10.53
CA PRO A 54 9.48 -2.99 -11.56
C PRO A 54 10.89 -3.10 -10.99
N GLU A 55 11.39 -4.32 -11.00
CA GLU A 55 12.72 -4.69 -10.59
C GLU A 55 13.72 -3.73 -11.24
N ASN A 56 14.22 -2.75 -10.47
CA ASN A 56 15.52 -2.18 -10.78
C ASN A 56 16.53 -3.27 -10.44
N ALA A 57 16.76 -4.11 -11.44
CA ALA A 57 18.00 -4.82 -11.64
C ALA A 57 19.14 -3.79 -11.70
N SER A 58 19.72 -3.46 -10.55
CA SER A 58 21.10 -2.98 -10.47
C SER A 58 21.72 -3.62 -9.23
N LYS A 59 22.25 -4.83 -9.43
CA LYS A 59 23.50 -5.21 -8.79
C LYS A 59 24.56 -4.23 -9.30
N ASN A 60 25.21 -3.49 -8.42
CA ASN A 60 26.60 -3.11 -8.59
C ASN A 60 27.31 -3.23 -7.26
#